data_AF-A0A521KFW4-F1
#
_entry.id   AF-A0A521KFW4-F1
#
_cell.length_a   1.000
_cell.length_b   1.000
_cell.length_c   1.000
_cell.angle_alpha   90.00
_cell.angle_beta   90.00
_cell.angle_gamma   90.00
#
_symmetry.space_group_name_H-M   'P 1'
#
loop_
_entity.id
_entity.type
_entity.pdbx_description
1 polymer ?
#
loop_
_entity_poly.entity_id
_entity_poly.type
_entity_poly.pdbx_seq_one_letter_code
_entity_poly.pdbx_strand_id
1 'polypeptide(L)'
;MGAMTQAPLPRWADVRRAPRGSVRSDDELTAPWRRAGDVAGLLSRSSWSIALVAEWRRRLAPERPVTVWLPAFFCNSALVVLRRTGARLVFYPITDALEPEMSAFATLAAEAPPDVVMVVHYFGRPTPTSALHDLCTRHKAWLLEDAAHVLGPVAGVGVQGDFVLYSPHKHLPIPDGAVLVARPGGPSKLGEGLAVFGEPSTWPAGLATLQRELGSGVRGVERRARVWLAKRVAQKLGARSAAAAPFAEPLTTEDHADLPEPSCSTMSRRLLGTQAKGLGARARERHQVLWDEVLPRLGVDLRPTERATRRAWTPYLSAYSSDSAERAYTELGRRGFPVTTWPDLPPEVKADRQRHEHAWRLRHSRVYLPVHASLGAAAIARCAGAVAGPSAPSVTLRWDSVSSEQWHGWLAAAGQSNLLQDWAYGLAKAEETGWAVRRLVFMRADGTPVAIAQLFERRIARVATLRRLNRGPVFVGAPTGDERLAVWRAVAGLGGLVRREVLAVRSEE
;
A
#
# COMPACT_ATOMS: atom_id res chain seq x y z
N MET A 1 -1.92 12.82 -20.12
CA MET A 1 -1.35 12.12 -18.94
C MET A 1 -2.23 10.92 -18.61
N GLY A 2 -1.67 9.70 -18.56
CA GLY A 2 -2.41 8.54 -18.03
C GLY A 2 -2.92 8.82 -16.61
N ALA A 3 -4.07 8.25 -16.24
CA ALA A 3 -4.69 8.51 -14.95
C ALA A 3 -3.79 8.01 -13.80
N MET A 4 -3.13 8.92 -13.08
CA MET A 4 -2.56 8.63 -11.78
C MET A 4 -3.72 8.50 -10.79
N THR A 5 -3.76 7.39 -10.07
CA THR A 5 -4.88 7.04 -9.18
C THR A 5 -4.34 6.81 -7.79
N GLN A 6 -5.20 6.97 -6.78
CA GLN A 6 -4.86 6.68 -5.39
C GLN A 6 -4.80 5.18 -5.09
N ALA A 7 -5.70 4.44 -5.72
CA ALA A 7 -5.89 3.03 -5.49
C ALA A 7 -5.36 2.23 -6.69
N PRO A 8 -4.81 1.03 -6.45
CA PRO A 8 -4.30 0.19 -7.51
C PRO A 8 -5.38 -0.14 -8.55
N LEU A 9 -4.97 -0.21 -9.81
CA LEU A 9 -5.83 -0.58 -10.94
C LEU A 9 -5.55 -2.02 -11.39
N PRO A 10 -6.60 -2.82 -11.67
CA PRO A 10 -6.43 -4.18 -12.15
C PRO A 10 -5.79 -4.20 -13.55
N ARG A 11 -5.06 -5.27 -13.88
CA ARG A 11 -4.61 -5.53 -15.25
C ARG A 11 -5.82 -5.92 -16.11
N TRP A 12 -5.71 -5.79 -17.43
CA TRP A 12 -6.79 -6.22 -18.34
C TRP A 12 -7.04 -7.74 -18.26
N ALA A 13 -6.02 -8.53 -17.92
CA ALA A 13 -6.19 -9.95 -17.62
C ALA A 13 -7.08 -10.17 -16.38
N ASP A 14 -6.86 -9.38 -15.32
CA ASP A 14 -7.62 -9.45 -14.07
C ASP A 14 -9.08 -9.06 -14.29
N VAL A 15 -9.35 -7.99 -15.06
CA VAL A 15 -10.71 -7.58 -15.42
C VAL A 15 -11.47 -8.69 -16.15
N ARG A 16 -10.81 -9.40 -17.08
CA ARG A 16 -11.42 -10.52 -17.80
C ARG A 16 -11.66 -11.74 -16.92
N ARG A 17 -10.79 -11.97 -15.93
CA ARG A 17 -10.86 -13.11 -15.01
C ARG A 17 -11.86 -12.90 -13.87
N ALA A 18 -12.02 -11.67 -13.39
CA ALA A 18 -12.90 -11.31 -12.28
C ALA A 18 -14.30 -12.00 -12.31
N PRO A 19 -15.03 -12.03 -13.45
CA PRO A 19 -16.34 -12.67 -13.51
C PRO A 19 -16.33 -14.20 -13.73
N ARG A 20 -15.20 -14.80 -14.16
CA ARG A 20 -15.16 -16.20 -14.67
C ARG A 20 -14.10 -17.11 -14.04
N GLY A 21 -13.26 -16.61 -13.14
CA GLY A 21 -12.22 -17.40 -12.49
C GLY A 21 -12.76 -18.42 -11.49
N SER A 22 -12.02 -19.51 -11.24
CA SER A 22 -12.27 -20.37 -10.09
C SER A 22 -11.89 -19.67 -8.79
N VAL A 23 -12.63 -19.98 -7.72
CA VAL A 23 -12.31 -19.56 -6.36
C VAL A 23 -11.39 -20.61 -5.75
N ARG A 24 -10.27 -20.17 -5.18
CA ARG A 24 -9.35 -21.02 -4.42
C ARG A 24 -9.86 -21.22 -2.99
N SER A 25 -9.32 -22.22 -2.28
CA SER A 25 -9.68 -22.42 -0.87
C SER A 25 -9.21 -21.25 0.00
N ASP A 26 -9.87 -21.04 1.14
CA ASP A 26 -9.49 -19.95 2.06
C ASP A 26 -8.08 -20.15 2.63
N ASP A 27 -7.66 -21.41 2.78
CA ASP A 27 -6.30 -21.77 3.15
C ASP A 27 -5.27 -21.29 2.10
N GLU A 28 -5.50 -21.57 0.82
CA GLU A 28 -4.64 -21.12 -0.27
C GLU A 28 -4.63 -19.59 -0.42
N LEU A 29 -5.78 -18.95 -0.19
CA LEU A 29 -5.93 -17.50 -0.32
C LEU A 29 -5.26 -16.74 0.81
N THR A 30 -5.21 -17.30 2.02
CA THR A 30 -4.60 -16.66 3.20
C THR A 30 -3.13 -17.04 3.40
N ALA A 31 -2.65 -18.12 2.77
CA ALA A 31 -1.26 -18.59 2.85
C ALA A 31 -0.17 -17.50 2.78
N PRO A 32 -0.25 -16.46 1.92
CA PRO A 32 0.78 -15.41 1.85
C PRO A 32 0.92 -14.56 3.11
N TRP A 33 -0.07 -14.60 4.02
CA TRP A 33 -0.11 -13.82 5.26
C TRP A 33 0.10 -14.65 6.52
N ARG A 34 0.34 -15.95 6.37
CA ARG A 34 0.52 -16.89 7.48
C ARG A 34 1.98 -17.26 7.68
N ARG A 35 2.36 -17.50 8.94
CA ARG A 35 3.55 -18.25 9.33
C ARG A 35 3.17 -19.67 9.74
N ALA A 36 4.16 -20.52 9.96
CA ALA A 36 3.94 -21.89 10.43
C ALA A 36 3.17 -21.87 11.78
N GLY A 37 2.09 -22.64 11.85
CA GLY A 37 1.22 -22.73 13.03
C GLY A 37 0.14 -21.65 13.13
N ASP A 38 0.13 -20.66 12.23
CA ASP A 38 -0.90 -19.63 12.21
C ASP A 38 -2.22 -20.16 11.62
N VAL A 39 -3.34 -19.71 12.18
CA VAL A 39 -4.69 -19.92 11.66
C VAL A 39 -5.20 -18.61 11.07
N ALA A 40 -5.74 -18.59 9.85
CA ALA A 40 -6.19 -17.34 9.24
C ALA A 40 -7.53 -17.46 8.51
N GLY A 41 -8.35 -16.41 8.64
CA GLY A 41 -9.66 -16.29 8.02
C GLY A 41 -9.78 -15.04 7.15
N LEU A 42 -10.69 -15.08 6.18
CA LEU A 42 -10.98 -13.99 5.26
C LEU A 42 -12.23 -13.22 5.66
N LEU A 43 -12.08 -11.90 5.76
CA LEU A 43 -13.18 -10.95 5.91
C LEU A 43 -13.15 -9.95 4.76
N SER A 44 -14.20 -9.15 4.60
CA SER A 44 -14.26 -8.11 3.57
C SER A 44 -13.42 -6.88 3.93
N ARG A 45 -13.30 -6.54 5.22
CA ARG A 45 -12.60 -5.36 5.73
C ARG A 45 -11.99 -5.61 7.11
N SER A 46 -10.87 -4.95 7.38
CA SER A 46 -10.22 -5.02 8.69
C SER A 46 -11.06 -4.47 9.85
N SER A 47 -12.03 -3.59 9.59
CA SER A 47 -13.00 -3.15 10.60
C SER A 47 -13.81 -4.33 11.17
N TRP A 48 -14.15 -5.31 10.32
CA TRP A 48 -14.78 -6.55 10.76
C TRP A 48 -13.81 -7.44 11.54
N SER A 49 -12.54 -7.50 11.15
CA SER A 49 -11.50 -8.23 11.89
C SER A 49 -11.34 -7.71 13.32
N ILE A 50 -11.27 -6.39 13.50
CA ILE A 50 -11.14 -5.76 14.82
C ILE A 50 -12.39 -6.06 15.68
N ALA A 51 -13.58 -5.93 15.11
CA ALA A 51 -14.83 -6.22 15.80
C ALA A 51 -14.96 -7.71 16.17
N LEU A 52 -14.49 -8.62 15.32
CA LEU A 52 -14.50 -10.06 15.59
C LEU A 52 -13.61 -10.42 16.78
N VAL A 53 -12.41 -9.82 16.87
CA VAL A 53 -11.53 -10.01 18.03
C VAL A 53 -12.19 -9.51 19.31
N ALA A 54 -12.83 -8.33 19.28
CA ALA A 54 -13.58 -7.81 20.42
C ALA A 54 -14.75 -8.72 20.82
N GLU A 55 -15.48 -9.25 19.84
CA GLU A 55 -16.59 -10.17 20.07
C GLU A 55 -16.13 -11.50 20.68
N TRP A 56 -15.02 -12.06 20.20
CA TRP A 56 -14.41 -13.23 20.81
C TRP A 56 -13.99 -12.95 22.26
N ARG A 57 -13.39 -11.79 22.53
CA ARG A 57 -13.00 -11.41 23.88
C ARG A 57 -14.21 -11.24 24.80
N ARG A 58 -15.29 -10.64 24.30
CA ARG A 58 -16.56 -10.46 25.03
C ARG A 58 -17.17 -11.79 25.45
N ARG A 59 -17.10 -12.82 24.61
CA ARG A 59 -17.62 -14.16 24.92
C ARG A 59 -16.90 -14.83 26.09
N LEU A 60 -15.62 -14.49 26.32
CA LEU A 60 -14.86 -15.00 27.46
C LEU A 60 -15.16 -14.26 28.77
N ALA A 61 -15.74 -13.06 28.70
CA ALA A 61 -16.10 -12.24 29.86
C ALA A 61 -17.35 -11.37 29.56
N PRO A 62 -18.56 -11.97 29.53
CA PRO A 62 -19.77 -11.31 29.04
C PRO A 62 -20.30 -10.19 29.98
N GLU A 63 -19.89 -10.21 31.25
CA GLU A 63 -20.41 -9.34 32.31
C GLU A 63 -19.97 -7.87 32.22
N ARG A 64 -18.99 -7.54 31.37
CA ARG A 64 -18.54 -6.15 31.18
C ARG A 64 -18.15 -5.84 29.73
N PRO A 65 -18.25 -4.56 29.31
CA PRO A 65 -17.73 -4.14 28.03
C PRO A 65 -16.24 -4.46 27.87
N VAL A 66 -15.85 -4.90 26.68
CA VAL A 66 -14.45 -5.11 26.32
C VAL A 66 -13.75 -3.75 26.23
N THR A 67 -12.64 -3.60 26.94
CA THR A 67 -11.81 -2.38 26.84
C THR A 67 -10.73 -2.56 25.78
N VAL A 68 -10.78 -1.75 24.72
CA VAL A 68 -9.85 -1.82 23.60
C VAL A 68 -8.97 -0.58 23.57
N TRP A 69 -7.67 -0.78 23.76
CA TRP A 69 -6.66 0.26 23.65
C TRP A 69 -6.20 0.42 22.20
N LEU A 70 -6.22 1.66 21.70
CA LEU A 70 -5.93 2.03 20.32
C LEU A 70 -4.92 3.19 20.31
N PRO A 71 -4.00 3.29 19.33
CA PRO A 71 -3.17 4.48 19.22
C PRO A 71 -4.02 5.69 18.82
N ALA A 72 -3.67 6.88 19.34
CA ALA A 72 -4.38 8.11 19.04
C ALA A 72 -4.35 8.49 17.55
N PHE A 73 -3.28 8.14 16.83
CA PHE A 73 -3.17 8.36 15.38
C PHE A 73 -3.78 7.20 14.60
N PHE A 74 -5.11 7.10 14.58
CA PHE A 74 -5.83 6.01 13.92
C PHE A 74 -7.02 6.52 13.11
N CYS A 75 -7.51 5.75 12.14
CA CYS A 75 -8.63 6.20 11.32
C CYS A 75 -9.98 5.86 11.96
N ASN A 76 -10.80 6.86 12.24
CA ASN A 76 -12.12 6.67 12.85
C ASN A 76 -13.02 5.73 12.03
N SER A 77 -12.94 5.81 10.69
CA SER A 77 -13.74 4.94 9.80
C SER A 77 -13.47 3.44 9.98
N ALA A 78 -12.27 3.07 10.48
CA ALA A 78 -11.95 1.68 10.78
C ALA A 78 -12.60 1.18 12.08
N LEU A 79 -13.07 2.09 12.94
CA LEU A 79 -13.64 1.79 14.26
C LEU A 79 -15.17 1.70 14.25
N VAL A 80 -15.84 2.03 13.14
CA VAL A 80 -17.31 2.07 13.03
C VAL A 80 -17.96 0.77 13.52
N VAL A 81 -17.44 -0.39 13.11
CA VAL A 81 -17.99 -1.70 13.56
C VAL A 81 -17.64 -1.97 15.02
N LEU A 82 -16.41 -1.67 15.43
CA LEU A 82 -15.98 -1.87 16.82
C LEU A 82 -16.86 -1.07 17.79
N ARG A 83 -17.24 0.17 17.46
CA ARG A 83 -18.17 0.97 18.26
C ARG A 83 -19.53 0.29 18.46
N ARG A 84 -20.03 -0.43 17.45
CA ARG A 84 -21.30 -1.17 17.54
C ARG A 84 -21.22 -2.38 18.47
N THR A 85 -20.04 -2.91 18.74
CA THR A 85 -19.87 -3.98 19.74
C THR A 85 -20.10 -3.51 21.18
N GLY A 86 -20.21 -2.20 21.40
CA GLY A 86 -20.28 -1.60 22.74
C GLY A 86 -18.94 -1.57 23.47
N ALA A 87 -17.83 -1.87 22.79
CA ALA A 87 -16.50 -1.83 23.38
C ALA A 87 -16.14 -0.42 23.89
N ARG A 88 -15.50 -0.36 25.06
CA ARG A 88 -14.92 0.87 25.60
C ARG A 88 -13.60 1.15 24.87
N LEU A 89 -13.56 2.24 24.11
CA LEU A 89 -12.36 2.65 23.38
C LEU A 89 -11.49 3.54 24.25
N VAL A 90 -10.20 3.22 24.37
CA VAL A 90 -9.21 4.01 25.09
C VAL A 90 -8.07 4.33 24.13
N PHE A 91 -7.80 5.63 23.90
CA PHE A 91 -6.75 6.05 23.00
C PHE A 91 -5.46 6.36 23.78
N TYR A 92 -4.36 5.69 23.43
CA TYR A 92 -3.05 5.96 24.01
C TYR A 92 -2.27 6.96 23.13
N PRO A 93 -1.48 7.87 23.74
CA PRO A 93 -0.65 8.80 22.98
C PRO A 93 0.49 8.08 22.25
N ILE A 94 0.92 8.69 21.15
CA ILE A 94 2.04 8.23 20.34
C ILE A 94 3.07 9.34 20.23
N THR A 95 4.31 9.02 19.86
CA THR A 95 5.35 10.00 19.60
C THR A 95 5.34 10.45 18.13
N ASP A 96 6.11 11.49 17.78
CA ASP A 96 6.28 11.93 16.38
C ASP A 96 6.94 10.84 15.49
N ALA A 97 7.60 9.85 16.11
CA ALA A 97 8.15 8.67 15.45
C ALA A 97 7.09 7.60 15.09
N LEU A 98 5.81 7.85 15.40
CA LEU A 98 4.69 6.92 15.20
C LEU A 98 4.76 5.68 16.11
N GLU A 99 5.36 5.83 17.29
CA GLU A 99 5.53 4.75 18.27
C GLU A 99 4.66 5.01 19.52
N PRO A 100 4.18 3.95 20.22
CA PRO A 100 3.45 4.10 21.47
C PRO A 100 4.26 4.85 22.53
N GLU A 101 3.64 5.81 23.20
CA GLU A 101 4.29 6.54 24.29
C GLU A 101 4.14 5.78 25.61
N MET A 102 5.13 4.94 25.92
CA MET A 102 5.06 3.97 27.02
C MET A 102 4.90 4.59 28.42
N SER A 103 5.31 5.84 28.63
CA SER A 103 5.15 6.58 29.89
C SER A 103 3.68 6.73 30.30
N ALA A 104 2.76 6.81 29.33
CA ALA A 104 1.33 7.00 29.60
C ALA A 104 0.61 5.72 30.07
N PHE A 105 1.24 4.55 29.91
CA PHE A 105 0.55 3.26 29.98
C PHE A 105 0.23 2.84 31.42
N ALA A 106 1.05 3.20 32.39
CA ALA A 106 0.77 2.90 33.80
C ALA A 106 -0.50 3.62 34.28
N THR A 107 -0.62 4.91 33.96
CA THR A 107 -1.79 5.73 34.28
C THR A 107 -3.04 5.20 33.57
N LEU A 108 -2.94 4.94 32.26
CA LEU A 108 -4.04 4.36 31.48
C LEU A 108 -4.51 3.02 32.05
N ALA A 109 -3.59 2.15 32.46
CA ALA A 109 -3.91 0.84 33.02
C ALA A 109 -4.59 0.96 34.38
N ALA A 110 -4.25 1.95 35.18
CA ALA A 110 -4.92 2.23 36.45
C ALA A 110 -6.36 2.75 36.24
N GLU A 111 -6.59 3.57 35.21
CA GLU A 111 -7.92 4.12 34.88
C GLU A 111 -8.84 3.11 34.19
N ALA A 112 -8.30 2.35 33.24
CA ALA A 112 -9.06 1.45 32.37
C ALA A 112 -8.18 0.30 31.87
N PRO A 113 -8.02 -0.79 32.65
CA PRO A 113 -7.23 -1.95 32.26
C PRO A 113 -7.64 -2.51 30.89
N PRO A 114 -6.69 -2.85 30.00
CA PRO A 114 -7.03 -3.32 28.65
C PRO A 114 -7.50 -4.77 28.65
N ASP A 115 -8.44 -5.08 27.76
CA ASP A 115 -8.74 -6.45 27.33
C ASP A 115 -8.09 -6.79 25.99
N VAL A 116 -7.95 -5.78 25.13
CA VAL A 116 -7.25 -5.86 23.84
C VAL A 116 -6.41 -4.61 23.68
N VAL A 117 -5.15 -4.75 23.31
CA VAL A 117 -4.25 -3.65 22.95
C VAL A 117 -3.91 -3.78 21.48
N MET A 118 -4.18 -2.72 20.71
CA MET A 118 -3.84 -2.67 19.30
C MET A 118 -2.57 -1.86 19.09
N VAL A 119 -1.65 -2.40 18.31
CA VAL A 119 -0.45 -1.71 17.81
C VAL A 119 -0.54 -1.58 16.30
N VAL A 120 -0.08 -0.46 15.73
CA VAL A 120 -0.18 -0.22 14.28
C VAL A 120 1.19 -0.12 13.66
N HIS A 121 1.41 -0.85 12.56
CA HIS A 121 2.60 -0.77 11.72
C HIS A 121 2.42 0.28 10.62
N TYR A 122 2.61 1.54 10.99
CA TYR A 122 2.29 2.67 10.14
C TYR A 122 3.09 2.68 8.84
N PHE A 123 2.36 2.85 7.73
CA PHE A 123 2.92 2.97 6.38
C PHE A 123 3.88 1.85 5.96
N GLY A 124 3.74 0.67 6.57
CA GLY A 124 4.58 -0.50 6.32
C GLY A 124 5.73 -0.65 7.32
N ARG A 125 6.03 0.36 8.14
CA ARG A 125 7.13 0.34 9.11
C ARG A 125 6.79 -0.55 10.32
N PRO A 126 7.66 -1.48 10.73
CA PRO A 126 7.53 -2.21 11.98
C PRO A 126 7.55 -1.26 13.18
N THR A 127 6.69 -1.53 14.15
CA THR A 127 6.59 -0.76 15.40
C THR A 127 7.14 -1.63 16.50
N PRO A 128 7.97 -1.10 17.43
CA PRO A 128 8.47 -1.90 18.55
C PRO A 128 7.31 -2.46 19.39
N THR A 129 7.26 -3.78 19.56
CA THR A 129 6.15 -4.48 20.23
C THR A 129 6.52 -5.18 21.53
N SER A 130 7.80 -5.28 21.89
CA SER A 130 8.25 -6.01 23.09
C SER A 130 7.61 -5.47 24.38
N ALA A 131 7.62 -4.16 24.60
CA ALA A 131 7.02 -3.57 25.79
C ALA A 131 5.48 -3.73 25.84
N LEU A 132 4.83 -3.76 24.66
CA LEU A 132 3.39 -4.03 24.57
C LEU A 132 3.07 -5.49 24.85
N HIS A 133 3.90 -6.42 24.39
CA HIS A 133 3.78 -7.83 24.70
C HIS A 133 3.82 -8.05 26.22
N ASP A 134 4.77 -7.43 26.91
CA ASP A 134 4.93 -7.55 28.37
C ASP A 134 3.76 -6.90 29.13
N LEU A 135 3.25 -5.76 28.65
CA LEU A 135 2.02 -5.15 29.16
C LEU A 135 0.83 -6.10 29.02
N CYS A 136 0.60 -6.64 27.83
CA CYS A 136 -0.50 -7.57 27.56
C CYS A 136 -0.42 -8.82 28.42
N THR A 137 0.79 -9.39 28.58
CA THR A 137 1.04 -10.54 29.45
C THR A 137 0.64 -10.24 30.90
N ARG A 138 1.07 -9.09 31.45
CA ARG A 138 0.75 -8.68 32.82
C ARG A 138 -0.75 -8.46 33.05
N HIS A 139 -1.44 -7.85 32.08
CA HIS A 139 -2.86 -7.54 32.18
C HIS A 139 -3.79 -8.63 31.65
N LYS A 140 -3.26 -9.78 31.20
CA LYS A 140 -4.02 -10.85 30.52
C LYS A 140 -4.86 -10.30 29.35
N ALA A 141 -4.32 -9.31 28.67
CA ALA A 141 -4.92 -8.66 27.52
C ALA A 141 -4.41 -9.29 26.22
N TRP A 142 -5.21 -9.23 25.17
CA TRP A 142 -4.80 -9.68 23.85
C TRP A 142 -4.01 -8.61 23.12
N LEU A 143 -2.94 -9.00 22.41
CA LEU A 143 -2.20 -8.08 21.54
C LEU A 143 -2.62 -8.26 20.07
N LEU A 144 -3.17 -7.20 19.47
CA LEU A 144 -3.58 -7.14 18.07
C LEU A 144 -2.60 -6.27 17.25
N GLU A 145 -1.88 -6.87 16.32
CA GLU A 145 -1.01 -6.16 15.37
C GLU A 145 -1.81 -5.72 14.12
N ASP A 146 -2.01 -4.40 13.96
CA ASP A 146 -2.50 -3.77 12.74
C ASP A 146 -1.40 -3.66 11.68
N ALA A 147 -1.40 -4.64 10.77
CA ALA A 147 -0.54 -4.71 9.60
C ALA A 147 -1.30 -4.35 8.30
N ALA A 148 -2.35 -3.53 8.37
CA ALA A 148 -3.14 -3.13 7.20
C ALA A 148 -2.36 -2.32 6.17
N HIS A 149 -1.22 -1.73 6.55
CA HIS A 149 -0.30 -1.01 5.67
C HIS A 149 0.92 -1.85 5.26
N VAL A 150 0.94 -3.14 5.63
CA VAL A 150 2.04 -4.05 5.35
C VAL A 150 1.58 -5.05 4.29
N LEU A 151 2.42 -5.29 3.28
CA LEU A 151 2.08 -6.19 2.18
C LEU A 151 1.87 -7.64 2.60
N GLY A 152 2.65 -8.08 3.59
CA GLY A 152 2.65 -9.43 4.13
C GLY A 152 3.62 -9.53 5.32
N PRO A 153 3.88 -10.73 5.84
CA PRO A 153 4.75 -10.94 6.98
C PRO A 153 6.18 -10.46 6.69
N VAL A 154 6.70 -9.56 7.53
CA VAL A 154 8.09 -9.06 7.48
C VAL A 154 8.72 -9.11 8.87
N ALA A 155 10.04 -8.90 8.96
CA ALA A 155 10.73 -8.84 10.25
C ALA A 155 10.13 -7.73 11.13
N GLY A 156 9.81 -8.06 12.39
CA GLY A 156 9.20 -7.14 13.35
C GLY A 156 7.68 -6.92 13.19
N VAL A 157 7.01 -7.58 12.22
CA VAL A 157 5.56 -7.49 12.03
C VAL A 157 4.90 -8.87 12.08
N GLY A 158 3.86 -8.99 12.88
CA GLY A 158 3.08 -10.21 13.10
C GLY A 158 3.83 -11.28 13.87
N VAL A 159 4.74 -10.86 14.75
CA VAL A 159 5.66 -11.74 15.49
C VAL A 159 5.35 -11.82 16.98
N GLN A 160 4.79 -10.76 17.57
CA GLN A 160 4.57 -10.66 19.02
C GLN A 160 3.09 -10.78 19.38
N GLY A 161 2.15 -10.46 18.50
CA GLY A 161 0.72 -10.43 18.78
C GLY A 161 0.05 -11.79 18.84
N ASP A 162 -1.06 -11.85 19.57
CA ASP A 162 -2.03 -12.95 19.53
C ASP A 162 -2.77 -12.96 18.19
N PHE A 163 -3.01 -11.77 17.63
CA PHE A 163 -3.68 -11.58 16.35
C PHE A 163 -2.91 -10.61 15.45
N VAL A 164 -3.01 -10.83 14.14
CA VAL A 164 -2.44 -9.94 13.12
C VAL A 164 -3.49 -9.71 12.05
N LEU A 165 -3.73 -8.46 11.68
CA LEU A 165 -4.66 -8.13 10.60
C LEU A 165 -3.91 -7.56 9.40
N TYR A 166 -4.27 -8.03 8.20
CA TYR A 166 -3.78 -7.50 6.94
C TYR A 166 -4.94 -7.03 6.07
N SER A 167 -4.70 -6.04 5.21
CA SER A 167 -5.71 -5.47 4.30
C SER A 167 -5.28 -5.60 2.83
N PRO A 168 -5.34 -6.79 2.21
CA PRO A 168 -4.95 -6.96 0.81
C PRO A 168 -5.66 -5.98 -0.14
N HIS A 169 -6.91 -5.58 0.13
CA HIS A 169 -7.65 -4.59 -0.67
C HIS A 169 -7.04 -3.17 -0.69
N LYS A 170 -6.19 -2.82 0.29
CA LYS A 170 -5.43 -1.57 0.29
C LYS A 170 -4.22 -1.64 -0.65
N HIS A 171 -3.72 -2.83 -0.93
CA HIS A 171 -2.47 -3.05 -1.66
C HIS A 171 -2.67 -3.58 -3.08
N LEU A 172 -3.68 -4.43 -3.27
CA LEU A 172 -4.02 -5.12 -4.49
C LEU A 172 -5.30 -4.52 -5.10
N PRO A 173 -5.44 -4.49 -6.43
CA PRO A 173 -6.67 -4.09 -7.10
C PRO A 173 -7.75 -5.16 -6.95
N ILE A 174 -8.31 -5.27 -5.76
CA ILE A 174 -9.48 -6.08 -5.40
C ILE A 174 -10.52 -5.18 -4.70
N PRO A 175 -11.82 -5.47 -4.81
CA PRO A 175 -12.86 -4.59 -4.26
C PRO A 175 -12.93 -4.62 -2.73
N ASP A 176 -12.64 -5.76 -2.12
CA ASP A 176 -12.68 -6.01 -0.68
C ASP A 176 -11.69 -7.15 -0.34
N GLY A 177 -11.45 -7.40 0.94
CA GLY A 177 -10.57 -8.45 1.42
C GLY A 177 -9.65 -7.99 2.55
N ALA A 178 -9.76 -8.65 3.69
CA ALA A 178 -8.91 -8.55 4.86
C ALA A 178 -8.59 -9.96 5.35
N VAL A 179 -7.38 -10.14 5.88
CA VAL A 179 -6.95 -11.39 6.49
C VAL A 179 -6.80 -11.13 7.97
N LEU A 180 -7.50 -11.90 8.80
CA LEU A 180 -7.23 -11.97 10.23
C LEU A 180 -6.44 -13.25 10.48
N VAL A 181 -5.31 -13.13 11.16
CA VAL A 181 -4.45 -14.22 11.57
C VAL A 181 -4.53 -14.33 13.09
N ALA A 182 -4.81 -15.53 13.59
CA ALA A 182 -4.72 -15.90 14.99
C ALA A 182 -3.47 -16.76 15.19
N ARG A 183 -2.65 -16.39 16.18
CA ARG A 183 -1.32 -16.96 16.39
C ARG A 183 -1.24 -17.74 17.69
N PRO A 184 -0.53 -18.87 17.74
CA PRO A 184 -0.41 -19.66 18.97
C PRO A 184 0.51 -19.01 20.01
N GLY A 185 1.48 -18.19 19.60
CA GLY A 185 2.61 -17.72 20.43
C GLY A 185 2.60 -16.24 20.82
N GLY A 186 1.43 -15.59 20.94
CA GLY A 186 1.32 -14.24 21.50
C GLY A 186 1.30 -14.22 23.04
N PRO A 187 1.06 -13.05 23.69
CA PRO A 187 1.02 -12.90 25.15
C PRO A 187 0.06 -13.88 25.83
N SER A 188 -1.03 -14.23 25.14
CA SER A 188 -2.08 -15.10 25.66
C SER A 188 -1.81 -16.58 25.43
N LYS A 189 -0.73 -16.91 24.70
CA LYS A 189 -0.31 -18.28 24.37
C LYS A 189 -1.48 -19.14 23.86
N LEU A 190 -2.17 -18.62 22.83
CA LEU A 190 -3.44 -19.19 22.36
C LEU A 190 -3.34 -20.66 21.94
N GLY A 191 -2.17 -21.18 21.54
CA GLY A 191 -1.89 -22.62 21.36
C GLY A 191 -3.09 -23.49 20.93
N GLU A 192 -3.46 -24.45 21.78
CA GLU A 192 -4.64 -25.32 21.62
C GLU A 192 -5.97 -24.56 21.73
N GLY A 193 -5.99 -23.43 22.45
CA GLY A 193 -7.15 -22.53 22.59
C GLY A 193 -7.57 -21.83 21.31
N LEU A 194 -6.81 -21.92 20.21
CA LEU A 194 -7.24 -21.44 18.89
C LEU A 194 -8.52 -22.11 18.40
N ALA A 195 -8.78 -23.37 18.82
CA ALA A 195 -9.97 -24.11 18.45
C ALA A 195 -11.28 -23.43 18.92
N VAL A 196 -11.22 -22.61 19.98
CA VAL A 196 -12.38 -21.86 20.52
C VAL A 196 -12.93 -20.86 19.51
N PHE A 197 -12.12 -20.39 18.56
CA PHE A 197 -12.56 -19.46 17.52
C PHE A 197 -13.29 -20.14 16.36
N GLY A 198 -13.31 -21.47 16.33
CA GLY A 198 -13.90 -22.27 15.27
C GLY A 198 -13.15 -22.19 13.94
N GLU A 199 -13.66 -22.92 12.94
CA GLU A 199 -13.06 -22.97 11.61
C GLU A 199 -13.01 -21.57 10.96
N PRO A 200 -11.89 -21.17 10.32
CA PRO A 200 -11.74 -19.82 9.75
C PRO A 200 -12.80 -19.41 8.73
N SER A 201 -13.37 -20.37 8.01
CA SER A 201 -14.47 -20.14 7.05
C SER A 201 -15.76 -19.66 7.72
N THR A 202 -15.93 -19.92 9.03
CA THR A 202 -17.11 -19.56 9.83
C THR A 202 -16.98 -18.18 10.49
N TRP A 203 -15.78 -17.60 10.53
CA TRP A 203 -15.52 -16.33 11.23
C TRP A 203 -16.41 -15.17 10.77
N PRO A 204 -16.71 -14.97 9.47
CA PRO A 204 -17.66 -13.95 9.03
C PRO A 204 -19.08 -14.18 9.58
N ALA A 205 -19.52 -15.43 9.71
CA ALA A 205 -20.84 -15.75 10.25
C ALA A 205 -20.95 -15.41 11.74
N GLY A 206 -19.83 -15.43 12.47
CA GLY A 206 -19.74 -14.96 13.86
C GLY A 206 -20.11 -13.48 14.05
N LEU A 207 -20.18 -12.70 12.97
CA LEU A 207 -20.53 -11.27 12.96
C LEU A 207 -21.98 -11.01 12.51
N ALA A 208 -22.79 -12.04 12.27
CA ALA A 208 -24.14 -11.90 11.72
C ALA A 208 -25.08 -11.02 12.58
N THR A 209 -24.91 -11.02 13.90
CA THR A 209 -25.69 -10.14 14.79
C THR A 209 -25.31 -8.67 14.59
N LEU A 210 -24.02 -8.33 14.63
CA LEU A 210 -23.54 -6.97 14.37
C LEU A 210 -23.91 -6.48 12.96
N GLN A 211 -23.87 -7.37 11.97
CA GLN A 211 -24.32 -7.06 10.61
C GLN A 211 -25.80 -6.67 10.59
N ARG A 212 -26.67 -7.39 11.31
CA ARG A 212 -28.11 -7.07 11.38
C ARG A 212 -28.36 -5.76 12.11
N GLU A 213 -27.65 -5.50 13.21
CA GLU A 213 -27.76 -4.25 13.97
C GLU A 213 -27.34 -3.01 13.15
N LEU A 214 -26.34 -3.16 12.28
CA LEU A 214 -25.93 -2.10 11.35
C LEU A 214 -26.95 -1.86 10.21
N GLY A 215 -27.88 -2.78 9.99
CA GLY A 215 -29.00 -2.62 9.06
C GLY A 215 -28.61 -2.12 7.67
N SER A 216 -29.21 -1.01 7.23
CA SER A 216 -28.96 -0.39 5.92
C SER A 216 -27.54 0.18 5.74
N GLY A 217 -26.75 0.26 6.81
CA GLY A 217 -25.33 0.61 6.77
C GLY A 217 -24.43 -0.51 6.23
N VAL A 218 -24.98 -1.72 6.02
CA VAL A 218 -24.29 -2.81 5.34
C VAL A 218 -24.91 -3.03 3.96
N ARG A 219 -24.08 -3.02 2.93
CA ARG A 219 -24.52 -3.22 1.53
C ARG A 219 -23.95 -4.51 0.96
N GLY A 220 -24.75 -5.17 0.14
CA GLY A 220 -24.40 -6.44 -0.52
C GLY A 220 -23.03 -6.40 -1.20
N VAL A 221 -22.13 -7.28 -0.76
CA VAL A 221 -20.71 -7.26 -1.14
C VAL A 221 -20.53 -7.43 -2.66
N GLU A 222 -21.32 -8.29 -3.29
CA GLU A 222 -21.23 -8.58 -4.73
C GLU A 222 -21.68 -7.41 -5.62
N ARG A 223 -22.68 -6.64 -5.18
CA ARG A 223 -23.09 -5.42 -5.90
C ARG A 223 -21.98 -4.38 -5.84
N ARG A 224 -21.36 -4.18 -4.66
CA ARG A 224 -20.24 -3.26 -4.51
C ARG A 224 -19.03 -3.68 -5.35
N ALA A 225 -18.73 -4.98 -5.41
CA ALA A 225 -17.65 -5.51 -6.24
C ALA A 225 -17.86 -5.20 -7.75
N ARG A 226 -19.08 -5.35 -8.27
CA ARG A 226 -19.41 -5.00 -9.67
C ARG A 226 -19.29 -3.50 -9.95
N VAL A 227 -19.81 -2.65 -9.06
CA VAL A 227 -19.68 -1.18 -9.17
C VAL A 227 -18.20 -0.77 -9.11
N TRP A 228 -17.43 -1.37 -8.22
CA TRP A 228 -15.99 -1.16 -8.13
C TRP A 228 -15.29 -1.51 -9.45
N LEU A 229 -15.59 -2.68 -10.04
CA LEU A 229 -14.97 -3.09 -11.29
C LEU A 229 -15.27 -2.10 -12.44
N ALA A 230 -16.53 -1.68 -12.56
CA ALA A 230 -16.93 -0.67 -13.54
C ALA A 230 -16.17 0.65 -13.35
N LYS A 231 -16.04 1.12 -12.11
CA LYS A 231 -15.24 2.33 -11.77
C LYS A 231 -13.77 2.17 -12.18
N ARG A 232 -13.16 1.01 -11.93
CA ARG A 232 -11.75 0.76 -12.31
C ARG A 232 -11.55 0.68 -13.82
N VAL A 233 -12.49 0.09 -14.55
CA VAL A 233 -12.47 0.07 -16.02
C VAL A 233 -12.56 1.50 -16.56
N ALA A 234 -13.50 2.31 -16.07
CA ALA A 234 -13.62 3.71 -16.47
C ALA A 234 -12.32 4.50 -16.19
N GLN A 235 -11.72 4.32 -15.02
CA GLN A 235 -10.44 4.95 -14.68
C GLN A 235 -9.28 4.51 -15.58
N LYS A 236 -9.20 3.23 -15.96
CA LYS A 236 -8.21 2.75 -16.93
C LYS A 236 -8.41 3.37 -18.32
N LEU A 237 -9.65 3.66 -18.70
CA LEU A 237 -10.01 4.32 -19.96
C LEU A 237 -9.81 5.85 -19.90
N GLY A 238 -9.40 6.40 -18.77
CA GLY A 238 -9.03 7.81 -18.62
C GLY A 238 -10.03 8.66 -17.85
N ALA A 239 -11.14 8.09 -17.35
CA ALA A 239 -12.07 8.82 -16.50
C ALA A 239 -11.37 9.26 -15.20
N ARG A 240 -11.45 10.55 -14.88
CA ARG A 240 -10.90 11.12 -13.66
C ARG A 240 -12.04 11.48 -12.72
N SER A 241 -11.85 11.17 -11.44
CA SER A 241 -12.76 11.70 -10.41
C SER A 241 -12.28 13.11 -10.07
N ALA A 242 -13.17 14.09 -10.17
CA ALA A 242 -12.89 15.49 -9.87
C ALA A 242 -13.00 15.82 -8.37
N ALA A 243 -13.53 14.90 -7.56
CA ALA A 243 -13.70 15.12 -6.12
C ALA A 243 -12.41 14.78 -5.38
N ALA A 244 -11.65 15.82 -5.00
CA ALA A 244 -10.66 15.70 -3.93
C ALA A 244 -11.39 15.70 -2.58
N ALA A 245 -10.96 14.83 -1.65
CA ALA A 245 -11.43 14.94 -0.28
C ALA A 245 -10.96 16.29 0.30
N PRO A 246 -11.71 16.93 1.22
CA PRO A 246 -11.21 18.10 1.91
C PRO A 246 -9.96 17.74 2.74
N PHE A 247 -9.05 18.71 2.91
CA PHE A 247 -7.92 18.55 3.85
C PHE A 247 -8.44 18.49 5.29
N ALA A 248 -9.39 19.37 5.60
CA ALA A 248 -10.08 19.44 6.87
C ALA A 248 -10.93 18.18 7.11
N GLU A 249 -10.89 17.67 8.33
CA GLU A 249 -11.74 16.58 8.75
C GLU A 249 -13.20 17.06 8.87
N PRO A 250 -14.19 16.25 8.48
CA PRO A 250 -15.59 16.56 8.74
C PRO A 250 -15.80 16.84 10.23
N LEU A 251 -16.51 17.93 10.54
CA LEU A 251 -16.91 18.29 11.90
C LEU A 251 -17.93 17.29 12.47
N THR A 252 -18.72 16.65 11.60
CA THR A 252 -19.77 15.72 12.00
C THR A 252 -19.25 14.29 12.15
N THR A 253 -19.66 13.66 13.25
CA THR A 253 -19.43 12.27 13.63
C THR A 253 -20.34 11.29 12.91
N GLU A 254 -20.91 11.66 11.75
CA GLU A 254 -21.88 10.80 11.09
C GLU A 254 -21.20 9.53 10.58
N ASP A 255 -21.30 8.48 11.42
CA ASP A 255 -20.96 7.09 11.17
C ASP A 255 -21.90 6.51 10.09
N HIS A 256 -21.93 7.12 8.91
CA HIS A 256 -22.53 6.49 7.74
C HIS A 256 -21.64 5.31 7.36
N ALA A 257 -21.95 4.15 7.93
CA ALA A 257 -21.41 2.90 7.49
C ALA A 257 -21.85 2.71 6.02
N ASP A 258 -20.95 2.92 5.06
CA ASP A 258 -21.04 2.29 3.75
C ASP A 258 -20.09 1.09 3.76
N LEU A 259 -20.42 0.12 4.62
CA LEU A 259 -19.63 -1.07 4.83
C LEU A 259 -20.13 -2.21 3.94
N PRO A 260 -19.23 -3.02 3.37
CA PRO A 260 -19.63 -4.29 2.80
C PRO A 260 -19.99 -5.27 3.92
N GLU A 261 -20.76 -6.31 3.59
CA GLU A 261 -21.00 -7.47 4.47
C GLU A 261 -19.67 -8.07 4.98
N PRO A 262 -19.65 -8.75 6.14
CA PRO A 262 -18.42 -9.33 6.71
C PRO A 262 -17.69 -10.28 5.76
N SER A 263 -18.42 -11.02 4.93
CA SER A 263 -17.87 -11.98 3.97
C SER A 263 -17.19 -11.31 2.78
N CYS A 264 -16.01 -11.79 2.42
CA CYS A 264 -15.26 -11.38 1.24
C CYS A 264 -15.99 -11.80 -0.05
N SER A 265 -16.08 -10.90 -1.05
CA SER A 265 -16.81 -11.17 -2.30
C SER A 265 -16.14 -12.25 -3.14
N THR A 266 -16.94 -12.94 -3.94
CA THR A 266 -16.49 -13.95 -4.90
C THR A 266 -15.47 -13.36 -5.87
N MET A 267 -15.69 -12.13 -6.31
CA MET A 267 -14.75 -11.40 -7.17
C MET A 267 -13.40 -11.19 -6.49
N SER A 268 -13.38 -10.73 -5.24
CA SER A 268 -12.16 -10.56 -4.46
C SER A 268 -11.43 -11.88 -4.29
N ARG A 269 -12.13 -12.96 -3.91
CA ARG A 269 -11.53 -14.29 -3.74
C ARG A 269 -10.84 -14.79 -5.02
N ARG A 270 -11.49 -14.64 -6.18
CA ARG A 270 -10.90 -14.99 -7.51
C ARG A 270 -9.65 -14.18 -7.83
N LEU A 271 -9.71 -12.87 -7.60
CA LEU A 271 -8.62 -11.96 -7.92
C LEU A 271 -7.43 -12.15 -6.97
N LEU A 272 -7.69 -12.33 -5.68
CA LEU A 272 -6.70 -12.54 -4.64
C LEU A 272 -5.81 -13.74 -4.97
N GLY A 273 -6.40 -14.89 -5.34
CA GLY A 273 -5.64 -16.09 -5.69
C GLY A 273 -4.61 -15.88 -6.82
N THR A 274 -4.86 -14.94 -7.73
CA THR A 274 -3.90 -14.62 -8.80
C THR A 274 -2.87 -13.56 -8.45
N GLN A 275 -3.20 -12.66 -7.52
CA GLN A 275 -2.42 -11.45 -7.28
C GLN A 275 -1.58 -11.51 -6.01
N ALA A 276 -1.86 -12.45 -5.11
CA ALA A 276 -1.15 -12.56 -3.84
C ALA A 276 0.33 -12.93 -3.98
N LYS A 277 0.75 -13.51 -5.12
CA LYS A 277 2.14 -13.95 -5.37
C LYS A 277 3.09 -12.83 -5.86
N GLY A 278 2.63 -11.59 -5.98
CA GLY A 278 3.41 -10.50 -6.58
C GLY A 278 3.18 -9.14 -5.90
N LEU A 279 3.56 -9.02 -4.62
CA LEU A 279 3.23 -7.87 -3.76
C LEU A 279 3.90 -6.53 -4.17
N GLY A 280 4.72 -6.52 -5.22
CA GLY A 280 5.16 -5.29 -5.90
C GLY A 280 6.00 -4.35 -5.05
N ALA A 281 6.79 -4.90 -4.12
CA ALA A 281 7.58 -4.15 -3.15
C ALA A 281 8.56 -3.18 -3.82
N ARG A 282 9.35 -3.70 -4.77
CA ARG A 282 10.33 -2.91 -5.54
C ARG A 282 9.71 -1.75 -6.31
N ALA A 283 8.51 -1.96 -6.86
CA ALA A 283 7.80 -0.92 -7.58
C ALA A 283 7.46 0.27 -6.66
N ARG A 284 7.05 -0.03 -5.41
CA ARG A 284 6.70 0.99 -4.41
C ARG A 284 7.91 1.82 -3.97
N GLU A 285 9.02 1.15 -3.69
CA GLU A 285 10.28 1.83 -3.34
C GLU A 285 10.74 2.76 -4.46
N ARG A 286 10.71 2.28 -5.71
CA ARG A 286 11.06 3.10 -6.87
C ARG A 286 10.12 4.29 -7.03
N HIS A 287 8.80 4.12 -6.84
CA HIS A 287 7.87 5.24 -6.95
C HIS A 287 8.08 6.28 -5.84
N GLN A 288 8.44 5.87 -4.63
CA GLN A 288 8.82 6.81 -3.57
C GLN A 288 10.07 7.62 -3.97
N VAL A 289 11.12 6.96 -4.47
CA VAL A 289 12.33 7.68 -4.95
C VAL A 289 11.96 8.69 -6.04
N LEU A 290 11.09 8.30 -6.97
CA LEU A 290 10.62 9.23 -8.01
C LEU A 290 9.83 10.41 -7.45
N TRP A 291 9.03 10.21 -6.40
CA TRP A 291 8.34 11.33 -5.74
C TRP A 291 9.30 12.24 -4.98
N ASP A 292 10.24 11.67 -4.24
CA ASP A 292 11.28 12.41 -3.50
C ASP A 292 12.10 13.29 -4.46
N GLU A 293 12.28 12.84 -5.70
CA GLU A 293 12.85 13.65 -6.78
C GLU A 293 11.87 14.71 -7.31
N VAL A 294 10.66 14.32 -7.71
CA VAL A 294 9.73 15.22 -8.41
C VAL A 294 9.28 16.41 -7.55
N LEU A 295 9.00 16.20 -6.26
CA LEU A 295 8.32 17.18 -5.42
C LEU A 295 9.13 18.45 -5.10
N PRO A 296 10.42 18.38 -4.73
CA PRO A 296 11.23 19.58 -4.47
C PRO A 296 11.24 20.56 -5.65
N ARG A 297 11.13 20.04 -6.88
CA ARG A 297 11.13 20.85 -8.11
C ARG A 297 9.82 21.61 -8.33
N LEU A 298 8.78 21.36 -7.54
CA LEU A 298 7.47 22.00 -7.70
C LEU A 298 7.38 23.36 -6.98
N GLY A 299 8.36 23.72 -6.15
CA GLY A 299 8.32 24.92 -5.33
C GLY A 299 7.25 24.87 -4.24
N VAL A 300 6.85 23.67 -3.81
CA VAL A 300 5.91 23.45 -2.71
C VAL A 300 6.72 23.07 -1.47
N ASP A 301 6.46 23.69 -0.32
CA ASP A 301 7.10 23.33 0.96
C ASP A 301 6.71 21.91 1.36
N LEU A 302 7.56 20.94 1.02
CA LEU A 302 7.39 19.53 1.34
C LEU A 302 8.75 18.92 1.63
N ARG A 303 8.85 18.24 2.77
CA ARG A 303 10.06 17.55 3.19
C ARG A 303 9.75 16.06 3.31
N PRO A 304 10.53 15.16 2.68
CA PRO A 304 10.38 13.73 2.92
C PRO A 304 10.45 13.43 4.42
N THR A 305 9.47 12.69 4.95
CA THR A 305 9.60 12.11 6.30
C THR A 305 10.71 11.05 6.32
N GLU A 306 11.00 10.45 7.47
CA GLU A 306 12.07 9.45 7.63
C GLU A 306 12.21 8.46 6.44
N ARG A 307 13.44 8.40 5.87
CA ARG A 307 13.83 7.52 4.76
C ARG A 307 15.07 6.71 5.18
N ALA A 308 14.88 5.56 5.83
CA ALA A 308 16.01 4.68 6.12
C ALA A 308 16.66 4.20 4.79
N THR A 309 17.98 4.35 4.69
CA THR A 309 18.78 3.98 3.50
C THR A 309 18.78 2.47 3.26
N ARG A 310 18.76 1.68 4.33
CA ARG A 310 18.53 0.22 4.33
C ARG A 310 17.28 -0.09 5.14
N ARG A 311 16.12 0.08 4.52
CA ARG A 311 14.84 -0.26 5.15
C ARG A 311 14.56 -1.75 5.04
N ALA A 312 14.08 -2.35 6.12
CA ALA A 312 13.58 -3.73 6.14
C ALA A 312 12.11 -3.84 5.72
N TRP A 313 11.49 -2.74 5.29
CA TRP A 313 10.05 -2.67 5.00
C TRP A 313 9.72 -1.91 3.72
N THR A 314 8.55 -2.21 3.17
CA THR A 314 8.05 -1.57 1.95
C THR A 314 7.08 -0.43 2.29
N PRO A 315 7.20 0.76 1.66
CA PRO A 315 6.29 1.86 1.91
C PRO A 315 4.86 1.57 1.38
N TYR A 316 3.86 1.86 2.21
CA TYR A 316 2.45 1.86 1.79
C TYR A 316 2.09 3.10 0.96
N LEU A 317 2.52 4.26 1.45
CA LEU A 317 2.39 5.59 0.85
C LEU A 317 3.73 6.32 1.00
N SER A 318 3.98 7.32 0.15
CA SER A 318 5.10 8.23 0.35
C SER A 318 4.63 9.43 1.17
N ALA A 319 5.21 9.60 2.36
CA ALA A 319 4.83 10.64 3.31
C ALA A 319 5.78 11.84 3.24
N TYR A 320 5.21 13.04 3.34
CA TYR A 320 5.91 14.31 3.35
C TYR A 320 5.34 15.21 4.45
N SER A 321 6.22 15.90 5.16
CA SER A 321 5.87 16.92 6.15
C SER A 321 5.92 18.32 5.55
N SER A 322 5.09 19.21 6.08
CA SER A 322 5.09 20.64 5.76
C SER A 322 4.56 21.45 6.93
N ASP A 323 5.11 22.65 7.10
CA ASP A 323 4.61 23.64 8.07
C ASP A 323 3.27 24.25 7.58
N SER A 324 2.92 24.04 6.30
CA SER A 324 1.70 24.49 5.63
C SER A 324 1.05 23.36 4.81
N ALA A 325 0.86 22.18 5.43
CA ALA A 325 0.39 20.96 4.75
C ALA A 325 -0.95 21.14 4.01
N GLU A 326 -1.88 21.95 4.51
CA GLU A 326 -3.14 22.25 3.82
C GLU A 326 -2.94 23.02 2.51
N ARG A 327 -2.02 24.00 2.51
CA ARG A 327 -1.66 24.75 1.29
C ARG A 327 -0.96 23.83 0.30
N ALA A 328 -0.03 22.98 0.78
CA ALA A 328 0.66 22.01 -0.05
C ALA A 328 -0.32 20.99 -0.67
N TYR A 329 -1.28 20.49 0.12
CA TYR A 329 -2.35 19.61 -0.34
C TYR A 329 -3.18 20.26 -1.46
N THR A 330 -3.64 21.49 -1.23
CA THR A 330 -4.46 22.23 -2.19
C THR A 330 -3.71 22.47 -3.49
N GLU A 331 -2.45 22.90 -3.42
CA GLU A 331 -1.64 23.18 -4.60
C GLU A 331 -1.30 21.91 -5.40
N LEU A 332 -0.95 20.81 -4.73
CA LEU A 332 -0.74 19.52 -5.37
C LEU A 332 -2.03 19.02 -6.04
N GLY A 333 -3.18 19.14 -5.36
CA GLY A 333 -4.49 18.79 -5.91
C GLY A 333 -4.83 19.60 -7.17
N ARG A 334 -4.61 20.92 -7.15
CA ARG A 334 -4.82 21.82 -8.29
C ARG A 334 -3.95 21.45 -9.49
N ARG A 335 -2.72 20.99 -9.24
CA ARG A 335 -1.80 20.50 -10.29
C ARG A 335 -2.11 19.06 -10.76
N GLY A 336 -3.16 18.43 -10.22
CA GLY A 336 -3.62 17.11 -10.63
C GLY A 336 -2.79 15.95 -10.04
N PHE A 337 -2.02 16.20 -8.98
CA PHE A 337 -1.34 15.12 -8.26
C PHE A 337 -2.36 14.33 -7.43
N PRO A 338 -2.20 13.01 -7.33
CA PRO A 338 -3.01 12.19 -6.44
C PRO A 338 -2.50 12.37 -5.00
N VAL A 339 -2.68 13.54 -4.40
CA VAL A 339 -2.35 13.78 -2.99
C VAL A 339 -3.50 13.34 -2.06
N THR A 340 -3.18 12.83 -0.88
CA THR A 340 -4.15 12.55 0.21
C THR A 340 -3.66 13.08 1.54
N THR A 341 -4.59 13.18 2.48
CA THR A 341 -4.32 13.29 3.92
C THR A 341 -4.73 11.99 4.62
N TRP A 342 -4.17 11.73 5.79
CA TRP A 342 -4.51 10.57 6.61
C TRP A 342 -3.99 10.77 8.05
N PRO A 343 -4.69 10.28 9.09
CA PRO A 343 -6.03 9.69 9.10
C PRO A 343 -7.12 10.71 9.43
N ASP A 344 -8.40 10.40 9.20
CA ASP A 344 -9.46 11.09 9.94
C ASP A 344 -9.44 10.60 11.39
N LEU A 345 -9.09 11.49 12.33
CA LEU A 345 -8.87 11.18 13.73
C LEU A 345 -10.19 10.87 14.45
N PRO A 346 -10.17 9.96 15.44
CA PRO A 346 -11.34 9.66 16.27
C PRO A 346 -11.84 10.90 17.02
N PRO A 347 -13.16 11.06 17.22
CA PRO A 347 -13.71 12.20 17.95
C PRO A 347 -13.15 12.34 19.38
N GLU A 348 -12.83 11.23 20.05
CA GLU A 348 -12.22 11.23 21.39
C GLU A 348 -10.83 11.85 21.37
N VAL A 349 -10.04 11.57 20.33
CA VAL A 349 -8.71 12.15 20.13
C VAL A 349 -8.82 13.65 19.81
N LYS A 350 -9.84 14.04 19.05
CA LYS A 350 -10.10 15.45 18.72
C LYS A 350 -10.61 16.26 19.90
N ALA A 351 -11.31 15.63 20.84
CA ALA A 351 -11.83 16.26 22.05
C ALA A 351 -10.72 16.58 23.06
N ASP A 352 -9.69 15.73 23.15
CA ASP A 352 -8.53 15.92 24.03
C ASP A 352 -7.23 16.09 23.22
N ARG A 353 -7.12 17.23 22.53
CA ARG A 353 -5.97 17.53 21.66
C ARG A 353 -4.68 17.70 22.44
N GLN A 354 -4.75 18.12 23.71
CA GLN A 354 -3.57 18.33 24.53
C GLN A 354 -2.93 16.98 24.90
N ARG A 355 -3.74 16.01 25.35
CA ARG A 355 -3.25 14.64 25.61
C ARG A 355 -2.73 13.96 24.36
N HIS A 356 -3.27 14.30 23.19
CA HIS A 356 -2.95 13.66 21.91
C HIS A 356 -2.24 14.60 20.93
N GLU A 357 -1.39 15.51 21.45
CA GLU A 357 -0.77 16.57 20.66
C GLU A 357 0.04 16.05 19.47
N HIS A 358 0.79 14.96 19.64
CA HIS A 358 1.54 14.31 18.58
C HIS A 358 0.63 13.79 17.46
N ALA A 359 -0.45 13.07 17.78
CA ALA A 359 -1.39 12.57 16.78
C ALA A 359 -2.05 13.73 16.00
N TRP A 360 -2.41 14.81 16.71
CA TRP A 360 -2.95 16.02 16.11
C TRP A 360 -1.95 16.68 15.16
N ARG A 361 -0.71 16.90 15.61
CA ARG A 361 0.39 17.47 14.81
C ARG A 361 0.67 16.60 13.58
N LEU A 362 0.75 15.28 13.72
CA LEU A 362 1.02 14.35 12.63
C LEU A 362 -0.06 14.40 11.54
N ARG A 363 -1.33 14.55 11.92
CA ARG A 363 -2.45 14.69 10.97
C ARG A 363 -2.40 16.01 10.20
N HIS A 364 -2.03 17.11 10.86
CA HIS A 364 -2.12 18.45 10.28
C HIS A 364 -0.82 18.93 9.64
N SER A 365 0.28 18.19 9.77
CA SER A 365 1.59 18.53 9.20
C SER A 365 2.01 17.63 8.04
N ARG A 366 1.18 16.66 7.60
CA ARG A 366 1.57 15.65 6.61
C ARG A 366 0.62 15.52 5.43
N VAL A 367 1.19 15.25 4.27
CA VAL A 367 0.49 14.82 3.05
C VAL A 367 1.12 13.53 2.53
N TYR A 368 0.34 12.79 1.74
CA TYR A 368 0.72 11.47 1.24
C TYR A 368 0.50 11.35 -0.25
N LEU A 369 1.38 10.61 -0.92
CA LEU A 369 1.28 10.24 -2.33
C LEU A 369 1.28 8.72 -2.49
N PRO A 370 0.51 8.18 -3.44
CA PRO A 370 0.45 6.74 -3.67
C PRO A 370 1.77 6.23 -4.22
N VAL A 371 2.15 5.02 -3.84
CA VAL A 371 3.34 4.31 -4.37
C VAL A 371 2.99 2.96 -5.00
N HIS A 372 1.72 2.59 -5.05
CA HIS A 372 1.29 1.26 -5.48
C HIS A 372 1.80 0.86 -6.87
N ALA A 373 1.96 -0.45 -7.09
CA ALA A 373 2.66 -1.00 -8.26
C ALA A 373 2.00 -0.67 -9.61
N SER A 374 0.69 -0.37 -9.64
CA SER A 374 0.02 0.03 -10.88
C SER A 374 0.26 1.48 -11.31
N LEU A 375 1.02 2.28 -10.53
CA LEU A 375 1.45 3.60 -10.97
C LEU A 375 2.49 3.49 -12.08
N GLY A 376 2.37 4.32 -13.11
CA GLY A 376 3.38 4.41 -14.15
C GLY A 376 4.54 5.29 -13.70
N ALA A 377 5.74 4.73 -13.52
CA ALA A 377 6.96 5.49 -13.23
C ALA A 377 7.18 6.66 -14.21
N ALA A 378 6.92 6.43 -15.50
CA ALA A 378 6.94 7.45 -16.54
C ALA A 378 5.91 8.57 -16.34
N ALA A 379 4.74 8.27 -15.75
CA ALA A 379 3.74 9.27 -15.43
C ALA A 379 4.19 10.16 -14.27
N ILE A 380 4.79 9.57 -13.24
CA ILE A 380 5.41 10.30 -12.12
C ILE A 380 6.50 11.24 -12.65
N ALA A 381 7.44 10.73 -13.47
CA ALA A 381 8.55 11.52 -13.99
C ALA A 381 8.12 12.69 -14.90
N ARG A 382 7.04 12.53 -15.67
CA ARG A 382 6.47 13.62 -16.48
C ARG A 382 5.93 14.78 -15.64
N CYS A 383 5.53 14.55 -14.40
CA CYS A 383 5.06 15.62 -13.52
C CYS A 383 6.17 16.64 -13.23
N ALA A 384 7.44 16.22 -13.22
CA ALA A 384 8.56 17.15 -13.08
C ALA A 384 8.87 17.94 -14.36
N GLY A 385 8.40 17.51 -15.54
CA GLY A 385 8.67 18.19 -16.81
C GLY A 385 7.92 19.51 -16.99
N ALA A 386 6.88 19.76 -16.19
CA ALA A 386 6.16 21.03 -16.18
C ALA A 386 6.90 22.15 -15.40
N VAL A 387 8.03 21.83 -14.74
CA VAL A 387 8.73 22.76 -13.83
C VAL A 387 10.27 22.72 -14.00
N ALA A 388 10.78 22.18 -15.11
CA ALA A 388 12.23 22.16 -15.34
C ALA A 388 12.74 23.58 -15.67
N GLY A 389 13.53 24.16 -14.76
CA GLY A 389 14.40 25.29 -15.06
C GLY A 389 15.56 24.88 -16.00
N PRO A 390 16.29 25.87 -16.56
CA PRO A 390 17.22 25.70 -17.69
C PRO A 390 18.52 24.89 -17.43
N SER A 391 18.75 24.32 -16.23
CA SER A 391 20.05 23.76 -15.84
C SER A 391 20.10 22.24 -15.53
N ALA A 392 19.06 21.47 -15.83
CA ALA A 392 19.10 20.03 -15.55
C ALA A 392 20.14 19.31 -16.42
N PRO A 393 20.98 18.41 -15.87
CA PRO A 393 21.97 17.66 -16.66
C PRO A 393 21.30 16.89 -17.79
N SER A 394 21.78 17.10 -19.02
CA SER A 394 21.22 16.47 -20.21
C SER A 394 21.75 15.04 -20.33
N VAL A 395 20.85 14.07 -20.12
CA VAL A 395 21.12 12.68 -20.43
C VAL A 395 20.70 12.43 -21.88
N THR A 396 21.66 12.01 -22.71
CA THR A 396 21.40 11.72 -24.13
C THR A 396 21.10 10.24 -24.31
N LEU A 397 19.99 9.93 -25.00
CA LEU A 397 19.61 8.56 -25.33
C LEU A 397 20.25 8.14 -26.66
N ARG A 398 21.02 7.05 -26.64
CA ARG A 398 21.56 6.39 -27.83
C ARG A 398 20.90 5.02 -28.03
N TRP A 399 20.60 4.70 -29.28
CA TRP A 399 19.96 3.45 -29.69
C TRP A 399 20.98 2.56 -30.37
N ASP A 400 21.04 1.30 -29.94
CA ASP A 400 21.80 0.21 -30.58
C ASP A 400 23.26 0.56 -30.89
N SER A 401 23.86 1.40 -30.05
CA SER A 401 25.20 1.97 -30.23
C SER A 401 26.25 1.27 -29.35
N VAL A 402 26.04 -0.01 -29.02
CA VAL A 402 26.82 -0.71 -27.99
C VAL A 402 27.05 -2.17 -28.40
N SER A 403 28.24 -2.70 -28.07
CA SER A 403 28.55 -4.12 -28.25
C SER A 403 28.02 -4.97 -27.10
N SER A 404 27.91 -6.29 -27.32
CA SER A 404 27.59 -7.24 -26.26
C SER A 404 28.57 -7.13 -25.08
N GLU A 405 29.87 -7.00 -25.36
CA GLU A 405 30.92 -6.91 -24.34
C GLU A 405 30.77 -5.67 -23.46
N GLN A 406 30.56 -4.49 -24.06
CA GLN A 406 30.33 -3.24 -23.32
C GLN A 406 29.07 -3.34 -22.45
N TRP A 407 28.01 -3.93 -22.97
CA TRP A 407 26.76 -4.14 -22.24
C TRP A 407 26.95 -5.03 -21.01
N HIS A 408 27.66 -6.15 -21.16
CA HIS A 408 27.99 -7.04 -20.05
C HIS A 408 28.88 -6.34 -19.01
N GLY A 409 29.88 -5.57 -19.45
CA GLY A 409 30.72 -4.77 -18.56
C GLY A 409 29.91 -3.79 -17.71
N TRP A 410 28.92 -3.12 -18.30
CA TRP A 410 28.05 -2.20 -17.56
C TRP A 410 27.05 -2.91 -16.65
N LEU A 411 26.50 -4.06 -17.06
CA LEU A 411 25.68 -4.89 -16.16
C LEU A 411 26.47 -5.38 -14.95
N ALA A 412 27.71 -5.80 -15.15
CA ALA A 412 28.61 -6.20 -14.07
C ALA A 412 28.91 -5.02 -13.14
N ALA A 413 29.24 -3.85 -13.71
CA ALA A 413 29.53 -2.62 -12.96
C ALA A 413 28.31 -2.08 -12.18
N ALA A 414 27.08 -2.34 -12.66
CA ALA A 414 25.86 -1.99 -11.94
C ALA A 414 25.65 -2.84 -10.66
N GLY A 415 26.46 -3.89 -10.45
CA GLY A 415 26.43 -4.74 -9.26
C GLY A 415 25.16 -5.59 -9.13
N GLN A 416 24.29 -5.62 -10.16
CA GLN A 416 23.09 -6.44 -10.17
C GLN A 416 22.95 -7.20 -11.48
N SER A 417 22.94 -8.53 -11.39
CA SER A 417 22.59 -9.40 -12.51
C SER A 417 21.07 -9.45 -12.69
N ASN A 418 20.63 -9.24 -13.92
CA ASN A 418 19.23 -9.34 -14.27
C ASN A 418 19.08 -9.95 -15.66
N LEU A 419 18.60 -11.19 -15.70
CA LEU A 419 18.32 -11.94 -16.93
C LEU A 419 17.51 -11.13 -17.95
N LEU A 420 16.52 -10.33 -17.52
CA LEU A 420 15.67 -9.57 -18.45
C LEU A 420 16.40 -8.44 -19.20
N GLN A 421 17.56 -8.04 -18.68
CA GLN A 421 18.44 -7.04 -19.28
C GLN A 421 19.69 -7.70 -19.88
N ASP A 422 19.83 -9.01 -19.78
CA ASP A 422 20.92 -9.76 -20.40
C ASP A 422 20.81 -9.73 -21.93
N TRP A 423 21.97 -9.69 -22.59
CA TRP A 423 22.06 -9.58 -24.04
C TRP A 423 21.55 -10.83 -24.74
N ALA A 424 21.99 -12.01 -24.30
CA ALA A 424 21.63 -13.30 -24.90
C ALA A 424 20.15 -13.60 -24.67
N TYR A 425 19.64 -13.35 -23.46
CA TYR A 425 18.20 -13.43 -23.19
C TYR A 425 17.38 -12.54 -24.12
N GLY A 426 17.85 -11.31 -24.37
CA GLY A 426 17.20 -10.36 -25.27
C GLY A 426 17.07 -10.88 -26.69
N LEU A 427 18.12 -11.50 -27.21
CA LEU A 427 18.15 -12.09 -28.54
C LEU A 427 17.25 -13.33 -28.61
N ALA A 428 17.38 -14.27 -27.68
CA ALA A 428 16.57 -15.49 -27.65
C ALA A 428 15.06 -15.16 -27.60
N LYS A 429 14.67 -14.19 -26.76
CA LYS A 429 13.28 -13.75 -26.68
C LYS A 429 12.79 -13.08 -27.96
N ALA A 430 13.65 -12.34 -28.65
CA ALA A 430 13.30 -11.71 -29.92
C ALA A 430 13.00 -12.76 -30.99
N GLU A 431 13.84 -13.80 -31.05
CA GLU A 431 13.71 -14.94 -31.95
C GLU A 431 12.43 -15.75 -31.70
N GLU A 432 12.14 -16.09 -30.44
CA GLU A 432 10.96 -16.90 -30.09
C GLU A 432 9.62 -16.15 -30.25
N THR A 433 9.59 -14.85 -30.00
CA THR A 433 8.33 -14.10 -29.88
C THR A 433 8.02 -13.20 -31.08
N GLY A 434 8.96 -13.04 -32.00
CA GLY A 434 8.85 -12.12 -33.14
C GLY A 434 8.87 -10.63 -32.75
N TRP A 435 9.35 -10.29 -31.55
CA TRP A 435 9.56 -8.90 -31.14
C TRP A 435 10.98 -8.47 -31.49
N ALA A 436 11.16 -7.30 -32.10
CA ALA A 436 12.48 -6.73 -32.29
C ALA A 436 13.03 -6.26 -30.93
N VAL A 437 14.31 -6.51 -30.66
CA VAL A 437 14.95 -6.02 -29.45
C VAL A 437 15.83 -4.81 -29.77
N ARG A 438 15.72 -3.76 -28.96
CA ARG A 438 16.49 -2.51 -29.07
C ARG A 438 17.27 -2.28 -27.78
N ARG A 439 18.49 -1.76 -27.90
CA ARG A 439 19.40 -1.43 -26.79
C ARG A 439 19.40 0.08 -26.58
N LEU A 440 19.02 0.50 -25.38
CA LEU A 440 18.99 1.89 -25.00
C LEU A 440 20.17 2.16 -24.06
N VAL A 441 20.98 3.15 -24.39
CA VAL A 441 22.08 3.63 -23.54
C VAL A 441 21.84 5.09 -23.23
N PHE A 442 21.82 5.42 -21.94
CA PHE A 442 21.62 6.76 -21.43
C PHE A 442 22.97 7.32 -21.00
N MET A 443 23.45 8.36 -21.69
CA MET A 443 24.81 8.87 -21.57
C MET A 443 24.82 10.25 -20.92
N ARG A 444 25.83 10.51 -20.07
CA ARG A 444 26.23 11.86 -19.68
C ARG A 444 26.87 12.59 -20.85
N ALA A 445 27.01 13.92 -20.72
CA ALA A 445 27.72 14.74 -21.68
C ALA A 445 29.20 14.33 -21.86
N ASP A 446 29.84 13.81 -20.81
CA ASP A 446 31.23 13.31 -20.82
C ASP A 446 31.40 11.93 -21.51
N GLY A 447 30.31 11.33 -21.99
CA GLY A 447 30.34 10.02 -22.64
C GLY A 447 30.32 8.84 -21.67
N THR A 448 30.11 9.05 -20.37
CA THR A 448 29.91 7.95 -19.42
C THR A 448 28.44 7.47 -19.40
N PRO A 449 28.19 6.15 -19.30
CA PRO A 449 26.83 5.62 -19.20
C PRO A 449 26.24 5.87 -17.81
N VAL A 450 25.05 6.44 -17.77
CA VAL A 450 24.22 6.62 -16.58
C VAL A 450 23.34 5.39 -16.36
N ALA A 451 22.75 4.87 -17.44
CA ALA A 451 21.85 3.73 -17.39
C ALA A 451 21.80 3.01 -18.73
N ILE A 452 21.35 1.75 -18.69
CA ILE A 452 21.04 0.94 -19.86
C ILE A 452 19.66 0.30 -19.75
N ALA A 453 18.99 0.10 -20.88
CA ALA A 453 17.71 -0.61 -20.90
C ALA A 453 17.45 -1.35 -22.21
N GLN A 454 16.91 -2.56 -22.07
CA GLN A 454 16.47 -3.41 -23.16
C GLN A 454 14.98 -3.19 -23.44
N LEU A 455 14.67 -2.77 -24.67
CA LEU A 455 13.32 -2.49 -25.13
C LEU A 455 12.92 -3.48 -26.21
N PHE A 456 11.72 -4.06 -26.10
CA PHE A 456 11.13 -4.91 -27.12
C PHE A 456 10.10 -4.12 -27.92
N GLU A 457 10.18 -4.19 -29.23
CA GLU A 457 9.28 -3.50 -30.16
C GLU A 457 8.54 -4.51 -31.04
N ARG A 458 7.24 -4.29 -31.22
CA ARG A 458 6.43 -5.04 -32.18
C ARG A 458 5.50 -4.09 -32.91
N ARG A 459 5.60 -4.05 -34.24
CA ARG A 459 4.66 -3.30 -35.08
C ARG A 459 3.37 -4.10 -35.25
N ILE A 460 2.23 -3.48 -34.96
CA ILE A 460 0.90 -4.00 -35.31
C ILE A 460 0.49 -3.33 -36.61
N ALA A 461 0.78 -4.01 -37.73
CA ALA A 461 0.53 -3.50 -39.08
C ALA A 461 1.06 -2.05 -39.26
N ARG A 462 0.33 -1.21 -40.01
CA ARG A 462 0.61 0.23 -40.17
C ARG A 462 -0.07 1.11 -39.10
N VAL A 463 -0.68 0.50 -38.08
CA VAL A 463 -1.57 1.22 -37.15
C VAL A 463 -0.83 1.64 -35.89
N ALA A 464 0.01 0.78 -35.30
CA ALA A 464 0.67 1.13 -34.04
C ALA A 464 1.99 0.38 -33.83
N THR A 465 2.90 0.98 -33.06
CA THR A 465 4.09 0.29 -32.53
C THR A 465 3.89 0.01 -31.05
N LEU A 466 3.94 -1.26 -30.67
CA LEU A 466 3.99 -1.66 -29.27
C LEU A 466 5.44 -1.68 -28.82
N ARG A 467 5.75 -0.91 -27.78
CA ARG A 467 7.04 -0.89 -27.09
C ARG A 467 6.85 -1.53 -25.71
N ARG A 468 7.76 -2.40 -25.31
CA ARG A 468 7.73 -3.10 -24.04
C ARG A 468 9.10 -3.11 -23.39
N LEU A 469 9.15 -2.56 -22.18
CA LEU A 469 10.34 -2.59 -21.34
C LEU A 469 10.05 -3.61 -20.23
N ASN A 470 10.65 -4.80 -20.31
CA ASN A 470 10.34 -5.90 -19.38
C ASN A 470 10.82 -5.62 -17.96
N ARG A 471 11.92 -4.86 -17.83
CA ARG A 471 12.45 -4.36 -16.56
C ARG A 471 12.95 -2.94 -16.76
N GLY A 472 12.78 -2.10 -15.74
CA GLY A 472 13.28 -0.72 -15.71
C GLY A 472 14.75 -0.58 -16.12
N PRO A 473 15.22 0.64 -16.46
CA PRO A 473 16.63 0.89 -16.72
C PRO A 473 17.51 0.41 -15.57
N VAL A 474 18.64 -0.20 -15.92
CA VAL A 474 19.72 -0.55 -14.99
C VAL A 474 20.63 0.65 -14.91
N PHE A 475 20.77 1.20 -13.71
CA PHE A 475 21.64 2.34 -13.44
C PHE A 475 23.07 1.85 -13.23
N VAL A 476 24.02 2.50 -13.89
CA VAL A 476 25.44 2.14 -13.86
C VAL A 476 26.16 3.12 -12.93
N GLY A 477 26.97 2.61 -12.00
CA GLY A 477 27.63 3.42 -10.97
C GLY A 477 26.64 4.06 -9.98
N ALA A 478 26.92 5.29 -9.55
CA ALA A 478 26.13 6.04 -8.58
C ALA A 478 25.50 7.30 -9.23
N PRO A 479 24.45 7.15 -10.05
CA PRO A 479 23.87 8.30 -10.71
C PRO A 479 23.09 9.19 -9.75
N THR A 480 23.15 10.50 -10.00
CA THR A 480 22.46 11.53 -9.21
C THR A 480 20.94 11.42 -9.35
N GLY A 481 20.21 12.09 -8.45
CA GLY A 481 18.74 12.18 -8.54
C GLY A 481 18.26 12.76 -9.87
N ASP A 482 18.91 13.82 -10.35
CA ASP A 482 18.64 14.47 -11.63
C ASP A 482 18.83 13.50 -12.81
N GLU A 483 19.93 12.75 -12.80
CA GLU A 483 20.23 11.76 -13.83
C GLU A 483 19.19 10.65 -13.88
N ARG A 484 18.79 10.13 -12.71
CA ARG A 484 17.73 9.12 -12.62
C ARG A 484 16.42 9.64 -13.20
N LEU A 485 16.05 10.88 -12.87
CA LEU A 485 14.84 11.51 -13.40
C LEU A 485 14.92 11.71 -14.92
N ALA A 486 16.06 12.20 -15.43
CA ALA A 486 16.28 12.41 -16.86
C ALA A 486 16.14 11.10 -17.65
N VAL A 487 16.71 10.00 -17.15
CA VAL A 487 16.53 8.65 -17.70
C VAL A 487 15.04 8.28 -17.73
N TRP A 488 14.32 8.43 -16.62
CA TRP A 488 12.89 8.08 -16.58
C TRP A 488 12.02 8.97 -17.48
N ARG A 489 12.38 10.25 -17.67
CA ARG A 489 11.73 11.14 -18.64
C ARG A 489 12.00 10.69 -20.08
N ALA A 490 13.23 10.34 -20.41
CA ALA A 490 13.58 9.82 -21.72
C ALA A 490 12.82 8.50 -22.01
N VAL A 491 12.76 7.58 -21.04
CA VAL A 491 11.92 6.37 -21.13
C VAL A 491 10.44 6.73 -21.31
N ALA A 492 9.93 7.72 -20.58
CA ALA A 492 8.53 8.17 -20.69
C ALA A 492 8.20 8.73 -22.08
N GLY A 493 9.19 9.32 -22.77
CA GLY A 493 9.08 9.84 -24.14
C GLY A 493 9.07 8.75 -25.23
N LEU A 494 9.41 7.50 -24.89
CA LEU A 494 9.33 6.37 -25.82
C LEU A 494 7.90 5.93 -26.13
N GLY A 495 6.88 6.49 -25.48
CA GLY A 495 5.48 6.20 -25.77
C GLY A 495 4.70 7.48 -26.03
N GLY A 496 3.77 7.44 -26.99
CA GLY A 496 2.96 8.59 -27.35
C GLY A 496 1.74 8.16 -28.16
N LEU A 497 0.54 8.45 -27.64
CA LEU A 497 -0.73 8.17 -28.32
C LEU A 497 -0.81 8.88 -29.67
N VAL A 498 -0.29 10.12 -29.76
CA VAL A 498 -0.20 10.90 -31.01
C VAL A 498 0.67 10.21 -32.06
N ARG A 499 1.74 9.54 -31.63
CA ARG A 499 2.65 8.77 -32.51
C ARG A 499 2.18 7.33 -32.73
N ARG A 500 1.03 6.95 -32.16
CA ARG A 500 0.52 5.56 -32.11
C ARG A 500 1.53 4.57 -31.52
N GLU A 501 2.33 5.04 -30.56
CA GLU A 501 3.34 4.27 -29.86
C GLU A 501 2.86 3.96 -28.45
N VAL A 502 2.63 2.68 -28.14
CA VAL A 502 2.18 2.24 -26.82
C VAL A 502 3.36 1.66 -26.05
N LEU A 503 3.82 2.37 -25.01
CA LEU A 503 4.87 1.87 -24.11
C LEU A 503 4.27 1.17 -22.90
N ALA A 504 4.57 -0.12 -22.75
CA ALA A 504 4.35 -0.87 -21.53
C ALA A 504 5.68 -1.03 -20.78
N VAL A 505 5.88 -0.27 -19.70
CA VAL A 505 6.96 -0.53 -18.74
C VAL A 505 6.42 -1.51 -17.72
N ARG A 506 6.90 -2.75 -17.74
CA ARG A 506 6.62 -3.67 -16.65
C ARG A 506 7.49 -3.30 -15.46
N SER A 507 6.83 -3.00 -14.35
CA SER A 507 7.40 -3.20 -13.03
C SER A 507 7.06 -4.62 -12.64
N GLU A 508 8.03 -5.51 -12.56
CA GLU A 508 7.80 -6.78 -11.88
C GLU A 508 8.41 -6.74 -10.49
N GLU A 509 7.58 -7.19 -9.56
CA GLU A 509 7.86 -8.13 -8.47
C GLU A 509 9.20 -7.98 -7.73
#